data_AF-A0AAD7Q6F1-F1
#
_entry.id   AF-A0AAD7Q6F1-F1
#
_cell.length_a   1.000
_cell.length_b   1.000
_cell.length_c   1.000
_cell.angle_alpha   90.00
_cell.angle_beta   90.00
_cell.angle_gamma   90.00
#
_symmetry.space_group_name_H-M   'P 1'
#
loop_
_entity.id
_entity.type
_entity.pdbx_description
1 polymer ?
#
loop_
_entity_poly.entity_id
_entity_poly.type
_entity_poly.pdbx_seq_one_letter_code
_entity_poly.pdbx_strand_id
1 'polypeptide(L)'
;MEKKVMKDKVRVADGGDDYWWWLVHKGIGAIFVSIAIFALIIRVGVSFHPYSGAGNPPKFGDFEAQRHWMEITLNLPTKEWYHNSSSNDLSYWGLDYPPLTAYQSYIHGLFLRYFHPDSVSLFTSRGHESYLGKLLMRWTVLSSDALIFFPAVLYFVFVYHNVHSSISKSDIAWLIAMLLLNPCLILIDHGHFQYNCISLGLTVGAVAAVLSGKDLGACFLFSLALNHKQMSAYFAPAFFSHLLGKCLRRKNPLLEVSKLGLVVLGTFAAVWWPYVHSRDSFLKVLSRLAPFERGIYEDYVANFWCTSSVLIKWKKLFTTQSLKLISLTATILTCLPSMVQQIWAPSKKGFLYGLLNSSFSFYLFSFQVHEKSILLPLLPASLLALEVPLIFMWLTQFAMLSMFPLLCRDKLVPAYVSLFALFILIFNAPGRRRPKRNEDFSATSILLVFGSLCSFILHIVYLTLSPPHKYPFLFEAVIMCLCFSQFILLTFITNLKQWMLKKPAKLKEIEKKLI
;
A
#
# COMPACT_ATOMS: atom_id res chain seq x y z
N MET A 1 9.82 -16.62 -58.28
CA MET A 1 8.96 -15.76 -57.43
C MET A 1 9.22 -16.16 -55.99
N GLU A 2 10.01 -15.35 -55.29
CA GLU A 2 10.73 -15.67 -54.05
C GLU A 2 9.81 -15.77 -52.82
N LYS A 3 9.98 -16.82 -52.01
CA LYS A 3 9.44 -16.90 -50.64
C LYS A 3 10.54 -16.52 -49.65
N LYS A 4 10.44 -15.31 -49.10
CA LYS A 4 11.31 -14.76 -48.07
C LYS A 4 10.99 -15.42 -46.72
N VAL A 5 11.85 -16.32 -46.26
CA VAL A 5 11.81 -16.91 -44.91
C VAL A 5 12.58 -15.98 -43.97
N MET A 6 11.88 -15.25 -43.11
CA MET A 6 12.49 -14.41 -42.08
C MET A 6 12.79 -15.28 -40.85
N LYS A 7 14.06 -15.64 -40.66
CA LYS A 7 14.59 -16.22 -39.42
C LYS A 7 14.87 -15.08 -38.44
N ASP A 8 14.04 -14.94 -37.41
CA ASP A 8 14.38 -14.10 -36.25
C ASP A 8 15.46 -14.81 -35.43
N LYS A 9 16.70 -14.36 -35.60
CA LYS A 9 17.82 -14.69 -34.72
C LYS A 9 17.65 -13.96 -33.39
N VAL A 10 17.38 -14.72 -32.33
CA VAL A 10 17.58 -14.30 -30.95
C VAL A 10 19.07 -13.94 -30.78
N ARG A 11 19.39 -12.66 -30.66
CA ARG A 11 20.69 -12.21 -30.17
C ARG A 11 20.70 -12.37 -28.67
N VAL A 12 21.46 -13.37 -28.21
CA VAL A 12 22.01 -13.42 -26.85
C VAL A 12 22.99 -12.25 -26.76
N ALA A 13 22.69 -11.26 -25.92
CA ALA A 13 23.62 -10.19 -25.59
C ALA A 13 24.59 -10.72 -24.54
N ASP A 14 25.85 -10.78 -24.94
CA ASP A 14 27.01 -11.15 -24.13
C ASP A 14 27.38 -10.01 -23.16
N GLY A 15 28.06 -10.37 -22.08
CA GLY A 15 28.40 -9.50 -20.97
C GLY A 15 29.38 -8.37 -21.33
N GLY A 16 29.15 -7.22 -20.71
CA GLY A 16 30.05 -6.07 -20.70
C GLY A 16 29.47 -5.00 -19.78
N ASP A 17 30.19 -4.69 -18.71
CA ASP A 17 29.83 -3.73 -17.69
C ASP A 17 29.58 -2.33 -18.29
N ASP A 18 28.31 -1.98 -18.45
CA ASP A 18 27.92 -0.60 -18.70
C ASP A 18 26.80 -0.25 -17.72
N TYR A 19 27.20 0.14 -16.50
CA TYR A 19 26.28 0.52 -15.41
C TYR A 19 25.33 1.67 -15.79
N TRP A 20 25.60 2.36 -16.91
CA TRP A 20 24.79 3.45 -17.45
C TRP A 20 23.79 3.01 -18.54
N TRP A 21 23.74 1.72 -18.91
CA TRP A 21 22.84 1.22 -19.95
C TRP A 21 21.35 1.47 -19.63
N TRP A 22 20.96 1.56 -18.35
CA TRP A 22 19.59 1.94 -17.96
C TRP A 22 19.23 3.39 -18.31
N LEU A 23 20.23 4.29 -18.37
CA LEU A 23 20.07 5.74 -18.57
C LEU A 23 20.07 6.08 -20.07
N VAL A 24 20.63 5.19 -20.89
CA VAL A 24 20.85 5.41 -22.34
C VAL A 24 19.68 4.92 -23.21
N HIS A 25 18.67 4.24 -22.66
CA HIS A 25 17.39 4.03 -23.37
C HIS A 25 16.60 5.35 -23.42
N LYS A 26 16.91 6.18 -24.44
CA LYS A 26 16.38 7.54 -24.79
C LYS A 26 14.85 7.69 -24.84
N GLY A 27 14.13 7.38 -23.77
CA GLY A 27 12.69 7.62 -23.68
C GLY A 27 12.16 7.48 -22.27
N ILE A 28 12.25 6.29 -21.68
CA ILE A 28 11.59 6.01 -20.38
C ILE A 28 12.37 6.62 -19.22
N GLY A 29 13.71 6.55 -19.23
CA GLY A 29 14.54 7.10 -18.17
C GLY A 29 14.35 8.61 -17.98
N ALA A 30 14.39 9.38 -19.07
CA ALA A 30 14.16 10.83 -19.02
C ALA A 30 12.73 11.18 -18.55
N ILE A 31 11.71 10.47 -19.04
CA ILE A 31 10.32 10.64 -18.58
C ILE A 31 10.22 10.37 -17.07
N PHE A 32 10.82 9.28 -16.61
CA PHE A 32 10.80 8.91 -15.21
C PHE A 32 11.48 9.96 -14.34
N VAL A 33 12.69 10.40 -14.71
CA VAL A 33 13.44 11.41 -13.94
C VAL A 33 12.66 12.72 -13.85
N SER A 34 12.07 13.21 -14.95
CA SER A 34 11.28 14.45 -14.93
C SER A 34 10.06 14.33 -14.01
N ILE A 35 9.29 13.23 -14.10
CA ILE A 35 8.12 13.02 -13.23
C ILE A 35 8.55 12.79 -11.79
N ALA A 36 9.66 12.09 -11.55
CA ALA A 36 10.21 11.86 -10.22
C ALA A 36 10.62 13.17 -9.54
N ILE A 37 11.34 14.05 -10.24
CA ILE A 37 11.72 15.37 -9.72
C ILE A 37 10.46 16.18 -9.38
N PHE A 38 9.47 16.22 -10.28
CA PHE A 38 8.20 16.88 -10.00
C PHE A 38 7.49 16.26 -8.78
N ALA A 39 7.47 14.94 -8.67
CA ALA A 39 6.87 14.22 -7.55
C ALA A 39 7.58 14.46 -6.22
N LEU A 40 8.90 14.70 -6.22
CA LEU A 40 9.66 15.12 -5.04
C LEU A 40 9.31 16.57 -4.64
N ILE A 41 9.20 17.49 -5.61
CA ILE A 41 8.79 18.87 -5.34
C ILE A 41 7.40 18.90 -4.68
N ILE A 42 6.45 18.11 -5.19
CA ILE A 42 5.11 18.01 -4.61
C ILE A 42 5.15 17.47 -3.17
N ARG A 43 5.97 16.45 -2.88
CA ARG A 43 6.16 15.91 -1.51
C ARG A 43 6.76 16.95 -0.55
N VAL A 44 7.74 17.72 -1.02
CA VAL A 44 8.32 18.85 -0.26
C VAL A 44 7.25 19.91 -0.01
N GLY A 45 6.42 20.23 -1.01
CA GLY A 45 5.28 21.15 -0.88
C GLY A 45 4.31 20.74 0.24
N VAL A 46 3.96 19.45 0.31
CA VAL A 46 3.07 18.92 1.36
C VAL A 46 3.74 18.95 2.74
N SER A 47 5.06 18.75 2.79
CA SER A 47 5.83 18.71 4.03
C SER A 47 5.82 20.04 4.82
N PHE A 48 5.50 21.16 4.18
CA PHE A 48 5.34 22.46 4.84
C PHE A 48 4.14 22.50 5.79
N HIS A 49 3.10 21.71 5.54
CA HIS A 49 1.90 21.66 6.37
C HIS A 49 2.17 20.99 7.74
N PRO A 50 1.25 21.14 8.72
CA PRO A 50 1.32 20.42 10.00
C PRO A 50 1.37 18.90 9.83
N TYR A 51 1.72 18.19 10.90
CA TYR A 51 1.80 16.73 10.97
C TYR A 51 0.83 16.18 12.01
N SER A 52 0.68 14.86 12.06
CA SER A 52 -0.19 14.21 13.03
C SER A 52 0.20 14.53 14.47
N GLY A 53 -0.72 15.18 15.20
CA GLY A 53 -0.58 15.53 16.60
C GLY A 53 0.29 16.76 16.91
N ALA A 54 0.58 17.61 15.91
CA ALA A 54 1.32 18.85 16.12
C ALA A 54 0.66 19.75 17.17
N GLY A 55 1.43 20.18 18.19
CA GLY A 55 0.95 21.03 19.28
C GLY A 55 -0.15 20.39 20.14
N ASN A 56 -0.19 19.06 20.25
CA ASN A 56 -1.25 18.33 20.95
C ASN A 56 -0.72 17.43 22.10
N PRO A 57 -0.19 18.01 23.20
CA PRO A 57 0.25 17.25 24.36
C PRO A 57 -0.93 16.51 25.04
N PRO A 58 -0.68 15.46 25.85
CA PRO A 58 0.62 14.94 26.24
C PRO A 58 1.19 13.85 25.32
N LYS A 59 0.36 13.22 24.48
CA LYS A 59 0.79 12.09 23.62
C LYS A 59 1.10 12.48 22.17
N PHE A 60 0.70 13.65 21.67
CA PHE A 60 0.92 14.01 20.26
C PHE A 60 0.32 12.95 19.31
N GLY A 61 0.95 12.67 18.16
CA GLY A 61 0.43 11.77 17.12
C GLY A 61 1.51 10.91 16.47
N ASP A 62 1.25 10.43 15.25
CA ASP A 62 2.14 9.48 14.56
C ASP A 62 3.56 10.04 14.34
N PHE A 63 3.72 11.37 14.21
CA PHE A 63 5.03 12.02 14.12
C PHE A 63 5.89 11.74 15.37
N GLU A 64 5.31 11.91 16.56
CA GLU A 64 6.00 11.67 17.83
C GLU A 64 6.28 10.18 18.03
N ALA A 65 5.38 9.31 17.58
CA ALA A 65 5.62 7.86 17.63
C ALA A 65 6.90 7.48 16.87
N GLN A 66 7.05 7.99 15.63
CA GLN A 66 8.26 7.74 14.84
C GLN A 66 9.52 8.36 15.47
N ARG A 67 9.42 9.60 15.98
CA ARG A 67 10.55 10.27 16.67
C ARG A 67 10.99 9.46 17.89
N HIS A 68 10.04 9.02 18.71
CA HIS A 68 10.31 8.22 19.89
C HIS A 68 10.92 6.86 19.54
N TRP A 69 10.50 6.24 18.43
CA TRP A 69 11.17 5.01 17.94
C TRP A 69 12.64 5.25 17.57
N MET A 70 12.98 6.42 17.02
CA MET A 70 14.38 6.78 16.77
C MET A 70 15.15 7.00 18.09
N GLU A 71 14.56 7.66 19.08
CA GLU A 71 15.13 7.84 20.42
C GLU A 71 15.43 6.49 21.09
N ILE A 72 14.46 5.57 21.16
CA ILE A 72 14.67 4.29 21.85
C ILE A 72 15.67 3.39 21.12
N THR A 73 15.64 3.35 19.79
CA THR A 73 16.52 2.47 19.01
C THR A 73 17.97 2.93 19.05
N LEU A 74 18.22 4.24 19.18
CA LEU A 74 19.55 4.80 19.34
C LEU A 74 20.16 4.58 20.71
N ASN A 75 19.36 4.74 21.76
CA ASN A 75 19.87 4.88 23.12
C ASN A 75 19.77 3.59 23.95
N LEU A 76 18.94 2.63 23.53
CA LEU A 76 18.71 1.38 24.26
C LEU A 76 19.25 0.16 23.51
N PRO A 77 19.69 -0.90 24.24
CA PRO A 77 20.07 -2.15 23.61
C PRO A 77 18.85 -2.83 22.93
N THR A 78 19.09 -3.60 21.88
CA THR A 78 18.04 -4.26 21.05
C THR A 78 17.05 -5.10 21.86
N LYS A 79 17.51 -5.70 22.97
CA LYS A 79 16.70 -6.49 23.90
C LYS A 79 15.63 -5.67 24.63
N GLU A 80 15.76 -4.35 24.68
CA GLU A 80 14.82 -3.45 25.38
C GLU A 80 13.83 -2.75 24.45
N TRP A 81 14.05 -2.76 23.13
CA TRP A 81 13.22 -2.01 22.17
C TRP A 81 11.73 -2.36 22.22
N TYR A 82 11.40 -3.63 22.49
CA TYR A 82 10.04 -4.16 22.55
C TYR A 82 9.59 -4.52 23.97
N HIS A 83 10.36 -4.12 24.99
CA HIS A 83 10.13 -4.51 26.37
C HIS A 83 9.87 -3.28 27.24
N ASN A 84 8.92 -3.42 28.16
CA ASN A 84 8.73 -2.40 29.20
C ASN A 84 9.91 -2.49 30.19
N SER A 85 10.60 -1.37 30.41
CA SER A 85 11.71 -1.26 31.36
C SER A 85 11.65 0.08 32.08
N SER A 86 12.58 0.34 33.01
CA SER A 86 12.72 1.67 33.63
C SER A 86 13.09 2.75 32.60
N SER A 87 13.65 2.34 31.46
CA SER A 87 14.12 3.24 30.39
C SER A 87 13.21 3.26 29.16
N ASN A 88 12.31 2.29 29.02
CA ASN A 88 11.35 2.20 27.91
C ASN A 88 9.93 1.95 28.42
N ASP A 89 9.07 2.96 28.27
CA ASP A 89 7.66 2.88 28.65
C ASP A 89 6.80 2.57 27.42
N LEU A 90 6.34 1.33 27.30
CA LEU A 90 5.56 0.90 26.13
C LEU A 90 4.17 1.57 26.03
N SER A 91 3.71 2.26 27.08
CA SER A 91 2.46 3.03 27.07
C SER A 91 2.61 4.40 26.35
N TYR A 92 3.85 4.86 26.19
CA TYR A 92 4.22 6.06 25.44
C TYR A 92 4.85 5.65 24.11
N TRP A 93 4.02 5.41 23.10
CA TRP A 93 4.45 5.06 21.73
C TRP A 93 5.47 3.90 21.65
N GLY A 94 5.20 2.80 22.34
CA GLY A 94 6.00 1.59 22.21
C GLY A 94 6.11 1.10 20.75
N LEU A 95 7.21 0.41 20.43
CA LEU A 95 7.50 -0.03 19.07
C LEU A 95 6.55 -1.17 18.66
N ASP A 96 5.66 -0.88 17.70
CA ASP A 96 4.55 -1.77 17.27
C ASP A 96 4.79 -2.45 15.92
N TYR A 97 5.92 -2.14 15.27
CA TYR A 97 6.27 -2.64 13.93
C TYR A 97 7.41 -3.66 14.00
N PRO A 98 7.57 -4.54 12.98
CA PRO A 98 8.57 -5.60 13.03
C PRO A 98 10.00 -5.05 12.93
N PRO A 99 11.02 -5.89 13.19
CA PRO A 99 12.39 -5.43 13.44
C PRO A 99 13.02 -4.56 12.34
N LEU A 100 12.60 -4.70 11.08
CA LEU A 100 13.15 -3.86 10.01
C LEU A 100 12.75 -2.38 10.18
N THR A 101 11.57 -2.08 10.74
CA THR A 101 11.24 -0.69 11.13
C THR A 101 12.15 -0.21 12.25
N ALA A 102 12.48 -1.05 13.23
CA ALA A 102 13.37 -0.66 14.32
C ALA A 102 14.78 -0.32 13.79
N TYR A 103 15.31 -1.10 12.84
CA TYR A 103 16.58 -0.78 12.18
C TYR A 103 16.50 0.50 11.33
N GLN A 104 15.37 0.73 10.65
CA GLN A 104 15.12 1.98 9.94
C GLN A 104 15.08 3.18 10.90
N SER A 105 14.42 3.06 12.05
CA SER A 105 14.40 4.10 13.09
C SER A 105 15.78 4.33 13.68
N TYR A 106 16.59 3.29 13.84
CA TYR A 106 17.98 3.44 14.28
C TYR A 106 18.80 4.27 13.27
N ILE A 107 18.72 3.94 11.98
CA ILE A 107 19.46 4.66 10.91
C ILE A 107 19.00 6.13 10.83
N HIS A 108 17.69 6.39 10.83
CA HIS A 108 17.17 7.76 10.83
C HIS A 108 17.51 8.50 12.12
N GLY A 109 17.53 7.80 13.26
CA GLY A 109 17.99 8.33 14.53
C GLY A 109 19.44 8.79 14.48
N LEU A 110 20.33 8.04 13.84
CA LEU A 110 21.74 8.43 13.70
C LEU A 110 21.87 9.76 12.94
N PHE A 111 21.06 9.92 11.89
CA PHE A 111 20.96 11.18 11.14
C PHE A 111 20.44 12.33 12.02
N LEU A 112 19.35 12.13 12.76
CA LEU A 112 18.83 13.14 13.69
C LEU A 112 19.83 13.51 14.78
N ARG A 113 20.51 12.52 15.39
CA ARG A 113 21.52 12.76 16.44
C ARG A 113 22.68 13.63 15.96
N TYR A 114 23.08 13.46 14.69
CA TYR A 114 24.17 14.24 14.11
C TYR A 114 23.81 15.73 13.93
N PHE A 115 22.58 16.03 13.49
CA PHE A 115 22.16 17.41 13.18
C PHE A 115 21.38 18.11 14.30
N HIS A 116 20.66 17.37 15.14
CA HIS A 116 19.79 17.91 16.18
C HIS A 116 19.63 16.92 17.36
N PRO A 117 20.69 16.72 18.17
CA PRO A 117 20.73 15.67 19.22
C PRO A 117 19.57 15.76 20.23
N ASP A 118 19.10 16.96 20.56
CA ASP A 118 17.99 17.17 21.49
C ASP A 118 16.67 16.56 21.01
N SER A 119 16.53 16.26 19.70
CA SER A 119 15.33 15.61 19.15
C SER A 119 15.24 14.12 19.45
N VAL A 120 16.33 13.48 19.87
CA VAL A 120 16.42 12.02 20.11
C VAL A 120 17.14 11.69 21.42
N SER A 121 17.27 12.66 22.32
CA SER A 121 17.86 12.47 23.64
C SER A 121 16.93 11.68 24.55
N LEU A 122 17.44 10.61 25.17
CA LEU A 122 16.66 9.75 26.05
C LEU A 122 16.10 10.56 27.23
N PHE A 123 14.82 10.34 27.55
CA PHE A 123 14.05 10.98 28.64
C PHE A 123 13.69 12.45 28.46
N THR A 124 14.51 13.24 27.77
CA THR A 124 14.29 14.69 27.63
C THR A 124 13.60 15.07 26.33
N SER A 125 13.64 14.21 25.30
CA SER A 125 13.10 14.54 23.98
C SER A 125 11.62 14.15 23.76
N ARG A 126 10.94 13.60 24.76
CA ARG A 126 9.51 13.24 24.67
C ARG A 126 8.66 14.49 24.38
N GLY A 127 7.91 14.46 23.29
CA GLY A 127 7.11 15.59 22.84
C GLY A 127 7.92 16.78 22.33
N HIS A 128 9.19 16.58 21.96
CA HIS A 128 10.05 17.65 21.48
C HIS A 128 9.58 18.16 20.11
N GLU A 129 9.16 19.42 20.06
CA GLU A 129 8.78 20.11 18.83
C GLU A 129 9.78 21.22 18.50
N SER A 130 10.37 21.16 17.31
CA SER A 130 11.23 22.21 16.77
C SER A 130 11.11 22.29 15.25
N TYR A 131 11.36 23.47 14.67
CA TYR A 131 11.34 23.65 13.22
C TYR A 131 12.38 22.76 12.53
N LEU A 132 13.60 22.74 13.06
CA LEU A 132 14.68 21.92 12.52
C LEU A 132 14.40 20.42 12.66
N GLY A 133 13.88 19.98 13.82
CA GLY A 133 13.45 18.60 14.02
C GLY A 133 12.37 18.16 13.03
N LYS A 134 11.34 19.00 12.80
CA LYS A 134 10.33 18.78 11.75
C LYS A 134 10.98 18.63 10.37
N LEU A 135 11.88 19.53 9.99
CA LEU A 135 12.53 19.50 8.68
C LEU A 135 13.35 18.22 8.49
N LEU A 136 14.18 17.83 9.46
CA LEU A 136 15.00 16.62 9.40
C LEU A 136 14.14 15.35 9.31
N MET A 137 13.06 15.29 10.08
CA MET A 137 12.09 14.19 10.01
C MET A 137 11.38 14.12 8.65
N ARG A 138 11.03 15.25 8.03
CA ARG A 138 10.48 15.25 6.66
C ARG A 138 11.50 14.74 5.64
N TRP A 139 12.78 15.08 5.81
CA TRP A 139 13.86 14.59 4.96
C TRP A 139 14.03 13.07 5.01
N THR A 140 13.87 12.43 6.17
CA THR A 140 14.02 10.97 6.29
C THR A 140 12.92 10.21 5.53
N VAL A 141 11.68 10.72 5.51
CA VAL A 141 10.59 10.14 4.69
C VAL A 141 10.86 10.39 3.20
N LEU A 142 11.29 11.59 2.82
CA LEU A 142 11.61 11.95 1.43
C LEU A 142 12.77 11.13 0.87
N SER A 143 13.84 10.92 1.64
CA SER A 143 14.95 10.07 1.23
C SER A 143 14.53 8.61 1.11
N SER A 144 13.65 8.13 2.00
CA SER A 144 13.10 6.77 1.92
C SER A 144 12.31 6.55 0.62
N ASP A 145 11.52 7.54 0.19
CA ASP A 145 10.84 7.52 -1.11
C ASP A 145 11.83 7.42 -2.28
N ALA A 146 12.84 8.30 -2.28
CA ALA A 146 13.84 8.37 -3.35
C ALA A 146 14.71 7.11 -3.44
N LEU A 147 15.02 6.47 -2.30
CA LEU A 147 15.90 5.31 -2.23
C LEU A 147 15.18 3.97 -2.42
N ILE A 148 13.88 3.88 -2.07
CA ILE A 148 13.16 2.60 -2.04
C ILE A 148 11.94 2.61 -2.97
N PHE A 149 11.01 3.55 -2.79
CA PHE A 149 9.76 3.56 -3.56
C PHE A 149 9.99 3.89 -5.05
N PHE A 150 10.77 4.93 -5.33
CA PHE A 150 10.99 5.41 -6.69
C PHE A 150 11.74 4.37 -7.56
N PRO A 151 12.85 3.77 -7.10
CA PRO A 151 13.52 2.71 -7.85
C PRO A 151 12.62 1.48 -8.05
N ALA A 152 11.79 1.13 -7.07
CA ALA A 152 10.83 0.04 -7.22
C ALA A 152 9.78 0.32 -8.30
N VAL A 153 9.24 1.54 -8.35
CA VAL A 153 8.32 1.97 -9.41
C VAL A 153 9.00 1.95 -10.77
N LEU A 154 10.24 2.45 -10.86
CA LEU A 154 11.02 2.38 -12.09
C LEU A 154 11.20 0.93 -12.56
N TYR A 155 11.58 0.03 -11.65
CA TYR A 155 11.72 -1.39 -11.96
C TYR A 155 10.40 -2.01 -12.44
N PHE A 156 9.29 -1.71 -11.75
CA PHE A 156 7.96 -2.16 -12.18
C PHE A 156 7.60 -1.68 -13.58
N VAL A 157 7.80 -0.39 -13.88
CA VAL A 157 7.45 0.20 -15.18
C VAL A 157 8.27 -0.41 -16.31
N PHE A 158 9.58 -0.63 -16.10
CA PHE A 158 10.43 -1.32 -17.08
C PHE A 158 9.94 -2.74 -17.36
N VAL A 159 9.63 -3.51 -16.31
CA VAL A 159 9.09 -4.87 -16.47
C VAL A 159 7.73 -4.84 -17.15
N TYR A 160 6.84 -3.93 -16.76
CA TYR A 160 5.49 -3.82 -17.31
C TYR A 160 5.50 -3.46 -18.79
N HIS A 161 6.36 -2.51 -19.20
CA HIS A 161 6.57 -2.13 -20.59
C HIS A 161 7.13 -3.29 -21.42
N ASN A 162 8.13 -4.02 -20.90
CA ASN A 162 8.72 -5.16 -21.60
C ASN A 162 7.73 -6.32 -21.81
N VAL A 163 6.79 -6.51 -20.86
CA VAL A 163 5.71 -7.50 -20.99
C VAL A 163 4.64 -7.05 -21.99
N HIS A 164 4.47 -5.75 -22.21
CA HIS A 164 3.44 -5.17 -23.07
C HIS A 164 4.04 -4.19 -24.09
N SER A 165 4.72 -4.72 -25.10
CA SER A 165 5.45 -3.95 -26.14
C SER A 165 4.58 -3.01 -26.99
N SER A 166 3.25 -3.08 -26.88
CA SER A 166 2.31 -2.22 -27.61
C SER A 166 1.90 -0.94 -26.87
N ILE A 167 2.36 -0.75 -25.63
CA ILE A 167 2.06 0.43 -24.81
C ILE A 167 2.82 1.64 -25.33
N SER A 168 2.14 2.78 -25.46
CA SER A 168 2.76 4.01 -25.93
C SER A 168 3.60 4.68 -24.84
N LYS A 169 4.56 5.54 -25.24
CA LYS A 169 5.37 6.32 -24.29
C LYS A 169 4.50 7.24 -23.41
N SER A 170 3.38 7.76 -23.94
CA SER A 170 2.46 8.60 -23.15
C SER A 170 1.72 7.79 -22.09
N ASP A 171 1.30 6.57 -22.40
CA ASP A 171 0.68 5.66 -21.42
C ASP A 171 1.67 5.29 -20.30
N ILE A 172 2.95 5.09 -20.63
CA ILE A 172 4.01 4.87 -19.62
C ILE A 172 4.23 6.10 -18.75
N ALA A 173 4.33 7.30 -19.34
CA ALA A 173 4.45 8.55 -18.59
C ALA A 173 3.27 8.74 -17.63
N TRP A 174 2.06 8.46 -18.11
CA TRP A 174 0.84 8.53 -17.30
C TRP A 174 0.87 7.51 -16.15
N LEU A 175 1.29 6.26 -16.39
CA LEU A 175 1.41 5.25 -15.34
C LEU A 175 2.43 5.65 -14.27
N ILE A 176 3.61 6.17 -14.68
CA ILE A 176 4.62 6.69 -13.75
C ILE A 176 4.01 7.81 -12.90
N ALA A 177 3.29 8.75 -13.52
CA ALA A 177 2.62 9.83 -12.81
C ALA A 177 1.57 9.32 -11.81
N MET A 178 0.72 8.35 -12.19
CA MET A 178 -0.27 7.77 -11.28
C MET A 178 0.34 7.03 -10.08
N LEU A 179 1.51 6.42 -10.26
CA LEU A 179 2.22 5.72 -9.17
C LEU A 179 2.96 6.70 -8.25
N LEU A 180 3.69 7.67 -8.81
CA LEU A 180 4.52 8.59 -8.02
C LEU A 180 3.74 9.76 -7.44
N LEU A 181 2.65 10.20 -8.09
CA LEU A 181 1.80 11.32 -7.66
C LEU A 181 0.48 10.85 -7.06
N ASN A 182 0.44 9.63 -6.52
CA ASN A 182 -0.75 9.13 -5.83
C ASN A 182 -1.06 10.03 -4.61
N PRO A 183 -2.21 10.72 -4.59
CA PRO A 183 -2.49 11.74 -3.58
C PRO A 183 -2.64 11.14 -2.18
N CYS A 184 -3.23 9.94 -2.07
CA CYS A 184 -3.41 9.24 -0.81
C CYS A 184 -2.06 8.93 -0.14
N LEU A 185 -1.11 8.38 -0.91
CA LEU A 185 0.20 8.02 -0.37
C LEU A 185 0.98 9.27 0.06
N ILE A 186 0.97 10.32 -0.78
CA ILE A 186 1.68 11.57 -0.46
C ILE A 186 1.11 12.23 0.81
N LEU A 187 -0.22 12.30 0.95
CA LEU A 187 -0.86 12.90 2.13
C LEU A 187 -0.53 12.16 3.41
N ILE A 188 -0.50 10.83 3.38
CA ILE A 188 -0.22 10.03 4.57
C ILE A 188 1.26 10.06 4.93
N ASP A 189 2.17 9.93 3.95
CA ASP A 189 3.61 9.88 4.27
C ASP A 189 4.18 11.29 4.53
N HIS A 190 3.85 12.28 3.70
CA HIS A 190 4.44 13.63 3.74
C HIS A 190 3.59 14.68 4.44
N GLY A 191 2.30 14.41 4.67
CA GLY A 191 1.43 15.24 5.49
C GLY A 191 1.31 14.68 6.91
N HIS A 192 0.57 13.58 7.05
CA HIS A 192 0.28 12.91 8.33
C HIS A 192 1.55 12.40 9.05
N PHE A 193 2.59 12.02 8.29
CA PHE A 193 3.89 11.52 8.73
C PHE A 193 3.93 9.99 8.98
N GLN A 194 4.18 9.23 7.92
CA GLN A 194 4.42 7.78 7.98
C GLN A 194 5.48 7.33 6.98
N TYR A 195 6.05 6.14 7.22
CA TYR A 195 7.00 5.48 6.32
C TYR A 195 6.32 4.35 5.50
N ASN A 196 5.15 4.59 4.88
CA ASN A 196 4.53 3.55 4.05
C ASN A 196 5.34 3.27 2.78
N CYS A 197 5.98 4.30 2.21
CA CYS A 197 6.80 4.24 1.01
C CYS A 197 7.83 3.10 1.02
N ILE A 198 8.40 2.76 2.18
CA ILE A 198 9.37 1.67 2.31
C ILE A 198 8.70 0.31 2.08
N SER A 199 7.69 -0.02 2.89
CA SER A 199 6.96 -1.29 2.77
C SER A 199 6.24 -1.46 1.42
N LEU A 200 5.60 -0.39 0.92
CA LEU A 200 4.94 -0.40 -0.37
C LEU A 200 5.95 -0.45 -1.52
N GLY A 201 7.09 0.23 -1.41
CA GLY A 201 8.17 0.18 -2.39
C GLY A 201 8.79 -1.21 -2.50
N LEU A 202 9.12 -1.84 -1.37
CA LEU A 202 9.55 -3.24 -1.32
C LEU A 202 8.52 -4.18 -1.93
N THR A 203 7.22 -3.93 -1.69
CA THR A 203 6.12 -4.69 -2.30
C THR A 203 6.06 -4.49 -3.82
N VAL A 204 6.16 -3.26 -4.32
CA VAL A 204 6.21 -2.98 -5.77
C VAL A 204 7.41 -3.66 -6.44
N GLY A 205 8.58 -3.61 -5.80
CA GLY A 205 9.77 -4.32 -6.25
C GLY A 205 9.56 -5.84 -6.29
N ALA A 206 8.91 -6.40 -5.28
CA ALA A 206 8.54 -7.81 -5.25
C ALA A 206 7.55 -8.17 -6.38
N VAL A 207 6.54 -7.33 -6.63
CA VAL A 207 5.61 -7.51 -7.75
C VAL A 207 6.36 -7.48 -9.09
N ALA A 208 7.25 -6.51 -9.30
CA ALA A 208 8.07 -6.42 -10.50
C ALA A 208 8.97 -7.68 -10.68
N ALA A 209 9.51 -8.22 -9.59
CA ALA A 209 10.26 -9.47 -9.61
C ALA A 209 9.40 -10.68 -10.00
N VAL A 210 8.16 -10.80 -9.49
CA VAL A 210 7.21 -11.84 -9.94
C VAL A 210 6.91 -11.69 -11.44
N LEU A 211 6.63 -10.46 -11.89
CA LEU A 211 6.27 -10.19 -13.28
C LEU A 211 7.43 -10.45 -14.26
N SER A 212 8.68 -10.32 -13.83
CA SER A 212 9.88 -10.68 -14.60
C SER A 212 10.30 -12.15 -14.43
N GLY A 213 9.61 -12.91 -13.57
CA GLY A 213 9.89 -14.33 -13.31
C GLY A 213 11.03 -14.60 -12.32
N LYS A 214 11.52 -13.57 -11.62
CA LYS A 214 12.56 -13.65 -10.58
C LYS A 214 11.94 -13.96 -9.21
N ASP A 215 11.34 -15.14 -9.07
CA ASP A 215 10.51 -15.50 -7.90
C ASP A 215 11.26 -15.47 -6.56
N LEU A 216 12.54 -15.88 -6.53
CA LEU A 216 13.36 -15.83 -5.31
C LEU A 216 13.56 -14.37 -4.84
N GLY A 217 13.86 -13.47 -5.77
CA GLY A 217 13.99 -12.04 -5.47
C GLY A 217 12.66 -11.43 -5.01
N ALA A 218 11.53 -11.91 -5.55
CA ALA A 218 10.22 -11.50 -5.07
C ALA A 218 9.97 -11.95 -3.62
N CYS A 219 10.29 -13.20 -3.27
CA CYS A 219 10.18 -13.70 -1.90
C CYS A 219 11.05 -12.91 -0.93
N PHE A 220 12.29 -12.60 -1.30
CA PHE A 220 13.19 -11.76 -0.50
C PHE A 220 12.59 -10.38 -0.24
N LEU A 221 12.24 -9.63 -1.31
CA LEU A 221 11.70 -8.28 -1.20
C LEU A 221 10.37 -8.23 -0.44
N PHE A 222 9.47 -9.17 -0.70
CA PHE A 222 8.19 -9.23 0.01
C PHE A 222 8.36 -9.62 1.49
N SER A 223 9.32 -10.48 1.81
CA SER A 223 9.68 -10.78 3.20
C SER A 223 10.21 -9.53 3.91
N LEU A 224 11.03 -8.71 3.25
CA LEU A 224 11.44 -7.42 3.80
C LEU A 224 10.24 -6.46 3.98
N ALA A 225 9.32 -6.40 3.02
CA ALA A 225 8.11 -5.58 3.14
C ALA A 225 7.26 -5.96 4.38
N LEU A 226 7.06 -7.26 4.60
CA LEU A 226 6.38 -7.80 5.79
C LEU A 226 7.10 -7.46 7.09
N ASN A 227 8.43 -7.49 7.06
CA ASN A 227 9.27 -7.15 8.21
C ASN A 227 9.39 -5.65 8.46
N HIS A 228 9.11 -4.81 7.48
CA HIS A 228 8.99 -3.37 7.68
C HIS A 228 7.63 -3.03 8.29
N LYS A 229 6.54 -3.51 7.68
CA LYS A 229 5.18 -3.24 8.15
C LYS A 229 4.33 -4.48 7.98
N GLN A 230 3.85 -5.04 9.10
CA GLN A 230 3.07 -6.28 9.13
C GLN A 230 1.78 -6.19 8.30
N MET A 231 1.28 -4.97 8.07
CA MET A 231 0.11 -4.71 7.21
C MET A 231 0.33 -5.16 5.75
N SER A 232 1.58 -5.32 5.30
CA SER A 232 1.89 -5.93 4.00
C SER A 232 1.36 -7.37 3.87
N ALA A 233 0.97 -8.02 4.98
CA ALA A 233 0.31 -9.32 5.00
C ALA A 233 -1.00 -9.35 4.20
N TYR A 234 -1.60 -8.18 3.94
CA TYR A 234 -2.79 -8.04 3.09
C TYR A 234 -2.54 -8.53 1.66
N PHE A 235 -1.28 -8.53 1.22
CA PHE A 235 -0.85 -9.04 -0.09
C PHE A 235 -0.42 -10.51 -0.06
N ALA A 236 -0.14 -11.07 1.14
CA ALA A 236 0.45 -12.39 1.28
C ALA A 236 -0.37 -13.53 0.63
N PRO A 237 -1.71 -13.57 0.75
CA PRO A 237 -2.51 -14.59 0.05
C PRO A 237 -2.32 -14.59 -1.47
N ALA A 238 -2.16 -13.41 -2.08
CA ALA A 238 -1.95 -13.28 -3.52
C ALA A 238 -0.55 -13.76 -3.94
N PHE A 239 0.50 -13.36 -3.21
CA PHE A 239 1.86 -13.86 -3.44
C PHE A 239 1.93 -15.38 -3.26
N PHE A 240 1.38 -15.88 -2.16
CA PHE A 240 1.35 -17.30 -1.85
C PHE A 240 0.63 -18.10 -2.93
N SER A 241 -0.62 -17.74 -3.24
CA SER A 241 -1.44 -18.48 -4.22
C SER A 241 -0.84 -18.46 -5.62
N HIS A 242 -0.28 -17.33 -6.06
CA HIS A 242 0.35 -17.22 -7.36
C HIS A 242 1.62 -18.06 -7.48
N LEU A 243 2.54 -17.93 -6.50
CA LEU A 243 3.81 -18.65 -6.51
C LEU A 243 3.61 -20.15 -6.31
N LEU A 244 2.70 -20.55 -5.40
CA LEU A 244 2.32 -21.95 -5.22
C LEU A 244 1.75 -22.52 -6.51
N GLY A 245 0.80 -21.82 -7.14
CA GLY A 245 0.27 -22.20 -8.44
C GLY A 245 1.40 -22.40 -9.47
N LYS A 246 2.33 -21.46 -9.57
CA LYS A 246 3.48 -21.57 -10.50
C LYS A 246 4.34 -22.80 -10.19
N CYS A 247 4.62 -23.10 -8.93
CA CYS A 247 5.42 -24.26 -8.50
C CYS A 247 4.73 -25.59 -8.81
N LEU A 248 3.41 -25.70 -8.58
CA LEU A 248 2.62 -26.91 -8.86
C LEU A 248 2.63 -27.32 -10.35
N ARG A 249 2.99 -26.40 -11.26
CA ARG A 249 3.11 -26.65 -12.70
C ARG A 249 4.53 -27.01 -13.16
N ARG A 250 5.50 -27.05 -12.23
CA ARG A 250 6.88 -27.46 -12.53
C ARG A 250 7.02 -28.97 -12.38
N LYS A 251 8.09 -29.53 -12.95
CA LYS A 251 8.39 -30.97 -12.89
C LYS A 251 8.52 -31.48 -11.45
N ASN A 252 9.17 -30.71 -10.57
CA ASN A 252 9.40 -31.04 -9.16
C ASN A 252 8.79 -29.98 -8.22
N PRO A 253 7.47 -30.00 -7.97
CA PRO A 253 6.80 -28.95 -7.18
C PRO A 253 7.37 -28.75 -5.77
N LEU A 254 7.68 -29.85 -5.07
CA LEU A 254 8.22 -29.79 -3.70
C LEU A 254 9.57 -29.07 -3.64
N LEU A 255 10.45 -29.31 -4.62
CA LEU A 255 11.74 -28.65 -4.70
C LEU A 255 11.58 -27.14 -4.94
N GLU A 256 10.68 -26.76 -5.84
CA GLU A 256 10.43 -25.35 -6.16
C GLU A 256 9.82 -24.60 -4.96
N VAL A 257 8.87 -25.20 -4.26
CA VAL A 257 8.33 -24.65 -3.01
C VAL A 257 9.41 -24.54 -1.94
N SER A 258 10.28 -25.55 -1.82
CA SER A 258 11.37 -25.55 -0.83
C SER A 258 12.36 -24.41 -1.08
N LYS A 259 12.71 -24.12 -2.34
CA LYS A 259 13.58 -22.98 -2.68
C LYS A 259 12.99 -21.64 -2.23
N LEU A 260 11.69 -21.43 -2.48
CA LEU A 260 10.99 -20.22 -2.04
C LEU A 260 10.95 -20.15 -0.50
N GLY A 261 10.62 -21.25 0.15
CA GLY A 261 10.59 -21.37 1.61
C GLY A 261 11.92 -21.04 2.26
N LEU A 262 13.04 -21.54 1.71
CA LEU A 262 14.38 -21.25 2.21
C LEU A 262 14.73 -19.75 2.15
N VAL A 263 14.36 -19.05 1.06
CA VAL A 263 14.60 -17.60 0.96
C VAL A 263 13.76 -16.84 1.98
N VAL A 264 12.49 -17.20 2.14
CA VAL A 264 11.61 -16.56 3.14
C VAL A 264 12.16 -16.78 4.55
N LEU A 265 12.41 -18.03 4.94
CA LEU A 265 12.93 -18.38 6.26
C LEU A 265 14.28 -17.73 6.54
N GLY A 266 15.21 -17.77 5.57
CA GLY A 266 16.51 -17.13 5.69
C GLY A 266 16.42 -15.61 5.88
N THR A 267 15.53 -14.94 5.14
CA THR A 267 15.30 -13.49 5.28
C THR A 267 14.72 -13.14 6.65
N PHE A 268 13.72 -13.89 7.11
CA PHE A 268 13.15 -13.71 8.44
C PHE A 268 14.18 -13.97 9.54
N ALA A 269 14.95 -15.05 9.44
CA ALA A 269 16.00 -15.37 10.41
C ALA A 269 17.08 -14.28 10.49
N ALA A 270 17.48 -13.70 9.35
CA ALA A 270 18.44 -12.61 9.31
C ALA A 270 17.90 -11.32 9.97
N VAL A 271 16.66 -10.93 9.64
CA VAL A 271 16.05 -9.71 10.21
C VAL A 271 15.73 -9.87 11.71
N TRP A 272 15.27 -11.05 12.11
CA TRP A 272 14.90 -11.36 13.50
C TRP A 272 16.08 -11.88 14.34
N TRP A 273 17.30 -11.87 13.81
CA TRP A 273 18.48 -12.45 14.47
C TRP A 273 18.64 -12.08 15.95
N PRO A 274 18.43 -10.81 16.39
CA PRO A 274 18.54 -10.46 17.81
C PRO A 274 17.49 -11.12 18.71
N TYR A 275 16.36 -11.57 18.15
CA TYR A 275 15.18 -12.02 18.88
C TYR A 275 14.95 -13.54 18.78
N VAL A 276 15.59 -14.25 17.84
CA VAL A 276 15.40 -15.71 17.67
C VAL A 276 16.06 -16.56 18.74
N HIS A 277 17.03 -16.02 19.48
CA HIS A 277 17.80 -16.76 20.49
C HIS A 277 17.00 -17.06 21.77
N SER A 278 15.95 -16.29 22.04
CA SER A 278 15.10 -16.45 23.22
C SER A 278 13.64 -16.52 22.81
N ARG A 279 12.95 -17.60 23.21
CA ARG A 279 11.51 -17.76 22.99
C ARG A 279 10.71 -16.58 23.58
N ASP A 280 11.14 -16.08 24.74
CA ASP A 280 10.48 -14.95 25.40
C ASP A 280 10.63 -13.66 24.59
N SER A 281 11.84 -13.35 24.11
CA SER A 281 12.09 -12.19 23.25
C SER A 281 11.30 -12.27 21.94
N PHE A 282 11.28 -13.44 21.29
CA PHE A 282 10.51 -13.65 20.08
C PHE A 282 9.00 -13.41 20.30
N LEU A 283 8.42 -14.00 21.34
CA LEU A 283 6.99 -13.88 21.64
C LEU A 283 6.59 -12.46 22.02
N LYS A 284 7.48 -11.69 22.66
CA LYS A 284 7.24 -10.28 23.01
C LYS A 284 7.25 -9.37 21.80
N VAL A 285 8.17 -9.56 20.85
CA VAL A 285 8.09 -8.84 19.57
C VAL A 285 6.76 -9.19 18.90
N LEU A 286 6.42 -10.48 18.80
CA LEU A 286 5.19 -10.93 18.15
C LEU A 286 3.91 -10.36 18.80
N SER A 287 3.85 -10.25 20.13
CA SER A 287 2.69 -9.69 20.83
C SER A 287 2.52 -8.18 20.57
N ARG A 288 3.61 -7.45 20.29
CA ARG A 288 3.54 -6.04 19.84
C ARG A 288 3.02 -5.88 18.42
N LEU A 289 3.36 -6.80 17.51
CA LEU A 289 2.92 -6.72 16.11
C LEU A 289 1.42 -6.94 15.91
N ALA A 290 0.81 -7.71 16.82
CA ALA A 290 -0.62 -7.99 16.83
C ALA A 290 -1.23 -7.55 18.18
N PRO A 291 -1.44 -6.24 18.39
CA PRO A 291 -1.93 -5.70 19.66
C PRO A 291 -3.43 -6.00 19.81
N PHE A 292 -3.73 -7.24 20.16
CA PHE A 292 -5.08 -7.81 20.31
C PHE A 292 -5.93 -7.13 21.39
N GLU A 293 -5.37 -6.19 22.14
CA GLU A 293 -6.03 -5.40 23.18
C GLU A 293 -6.82 -4.22 22.61
N ARG A 294 -6.51 -3.77 21.37
CA ARG A 294 -7.31 -2.74 20.68
C ARG A 294 -8.61 -3.36 20.16
N GLY A 295 -9.76 -2.75 20.46
CA GLY A 295 -11.09 -3.23 20.09
C GLY A 295 -11.34 -3.28 18.56
N ILE A 296 -12.37 -4.02 18.14
CA ILE A 296 -12.69 -4.35 16.73
C ILE A 296 -13.07 -3.15 15.81
N TYR A 297 -13.29 -1.96 16.36
CA TYR A 297 -13.61 -0.72 15.62
C TYR A 297 -13.42 0.49 16.53
N GLU A 298 -12.17 0.82 16.90
CA GLU A 298 -11.89 2.01 17.70
C GLU A 298 -11.99 3.31 16.88
N ASP A 299 -11.73 3.23 15.57
CA ASP A 299 -11.80 4.35 14.63
C ASP A 299 -12.97 4.19 13.63
N TYR A 300 -13.43 5.31 13.04
CA TYR A 300 -14.50 5.35 12.03
C TYR A 300 -13.99 4.91 10.65
N VAL A 301 -13.70 3.62 10.52
CA VAL A 301 -13.14 3.02 9.30
C VAL A 301 -14.23 2.44 8.42
N ALA A 302 -14.14 2.64 7.11
CA ALA A 302 -15.06 2.08 6.13
C ALA A 302 -14.88 0.56 5.89
N ASN A 303 -14.92 -0.22 6.98
CA ASN A 303 -14.87 -1.68 6.97
C ASN A 303 -16.24 -2.28 7.38
N PHE A 304 -16.38 -3.59 7.24
CA PHE A 304 -17.63 -4.31 7.53
C PHE A 304 -18.06 -4.13 9.00
N TRP A 305 -17.12 -4.29 9.93
CA TRP A 305 -17.41 -4.27 11.37
C TRP A 305 -17.90 -2.91 11.85
N CYS A 306 -17.18 -1.85 11.51
CA CYS A 306 -17.50 -0.49 11.91
C CYS A 306 -18.77 0.01 11.23
N THR A 307 -18.95 -0.27 9.93
CA THR A 307 -20.15 0.14 9.19
C THR A 307 -21.40 -0.58 9.69
N SER A 308 -21.35 -1.90 9.84
CA SER A 308 -22.49 -2.66 10.37
C SER A 308 -22.74 -2.37 11.85
N SER A 309 -21.78 -1.81 12.60
CA SER A 309 -21.95 -1.43 14.01
C SER A 309 -23.07 -0.40 14.24
N VAL A 310 -23.44 0.36 13.21
CA VAL A 310 -24.57 1.30 13.24
C VAL A 310 -25.87 0.54 13.55
N LEU A 311 -26.05 -0.64 12.94
CA LEU A 311 -27.24 -1.48 13.06
C LEU A 311 -27.06 -2.63 14.07
N ILE A 312 -25.91 -3.30 14.04
CA ILE A 312 -25.59 -4.49 14.81
C ILE A 312 -24.53 -4.15 15.86
N LYS A 313 -24.89 -4.15 17.15
CA LYS A 313 -23.93 -3.86 18.22
C LYS A 313 -23.05 -5.08 18.56
N TRP A 314 -22.11 -5.41 17.68
CA TRP A 314 -21.21 -6.58 17.79
C TRP A 314 -20.57 -6.76 19.18
N LYS A 315 -20.03 -5.68 19.76
CA LYS A 315 -19.41 -5.70 21.12
C LYS A 315 -20.40 -6.09 22.24
N LYS A 316 -21.72 -5.97 22.04
CA LYS A 316 -22.74 -6.42 22.99
C LYS A 316 -23.15 -7.87 22.77
N LEU A 317 -22.97 -8.39 21.56
CA LEU A 317 -23.43 -9.72 21.16
C LEU A 317 -22.36 -10.80 21.32
N PHE A 318 -21.07 -10.43 21.18
CA PHE A 318 -19.96 -11.38 21.17
C PHE A 318 -18.78 -10.89 22.01
N THR A 319 -18.02 -11.85 22.55
CA THR A 319 -16.75 -11.57 23.22
C THR A 319 -15.67 -11.18 22.22
N THR A 320 -14.64 -10.47 22.68
CA THR A 320 -13.49 -10.08 21.85
C THR A 320 -12.80 -11.29 21.19
N GLN A 321 -12.70 -12.43 21.88
CA GLN A 321 -12.10 -13.64 21.33
C GLN A 321 -12.93 -14.21 20.18
N SER A 322 -14.26 -14.28 20.33
CA SER A 322 -15.15 -14.73 19.26
C SER A 322 -15.10 -13.78 18.07
N LEU A 323 -15.10 -12.47 18.29
CA LEU A 323 -14.99 -11.46 17.24
C LEU A 323 -13.68 -11.57 16.45
N LYS A 324 -12.55 -11.85 17.12
CA LYS A 324 -11.26 -12.14 16.44
C LYS A 324 -11.35 -13.35 15.53
N LEU A 325 -11.96 -14.45 16.00
CA LEU A 325 -12.11 -15.66 15.20
C LEU A 325 -13.07 -15.45 14.01
N ILE A 326 -14.18 -14.76 14.23
CA ILE A 326 -15.17 -14.45 13.19
C ILE A 326 -14.55 -13.57 12.10
N SER A 327 -13.84 -12.51 12.49
CA SER A 327 -13.16 -11.61 11.55
C SER A 327 -12.03 -12.29 10.77
N LEU A 328 -11.22 -13.13 11.43
CA LEU A 328 -10.22 -13.96 10.77
C LEU A 328 -10.87 -14.90 9.74
N THR A 329 -11.95 -15.57 10.13
CA THR A 329 -12.68 -16.50 9.26
C THR A 329 -13.28 -15.78 8.06
N ALA A 330 -13.94 -14.64 8.27
CA ALA A 330 -14.52 -13.82 7.21
C ALA A 330 -13.43 -13.31 6.23
N THR A 331 -12.28 -12.88 6.75
CA THR A 331 -11.15 -12.45 5.93
C THR A 331 -10.63 -13.58 5.05
N ILE A 332 -10.41 -14.77 5.62
CA ILE A 332 -9.95 -15.95 4.88
C ILE A 332 -10.99 -16.33 3.81
N LEU A 333 -12.26 -16.48 4.19
CA LEU A 333 -13.34 -16.89 3.28
C LEU A 333 -13.48 -15.94 2.08
N THR A 334 -13.30 -14.64 2.29
CA THR A 334 -13.40 -13.66 1.20
C THR A 334 -12.14 -13.60 0.33
N CYS A 335 -10.96 -13.97 0.85
CA CYS A 335 -9.75 -14.15 0.03
C CYS A 335 -9.78 -15.42 -0.82
N LEU A 336 -10.42 -16.50 -0.33
CA LEU A 336 -10.36 -17.83 -0.94
C LEU A 336 -10.68 -17.86 -2.45
N PRO A 337 -11.75 -17.21 -2.96
CA PRO A 337 -12.05 -17.25 -4.40
C PRO A 337 -10.89 -16.75 -5.26
N SER A 338 -10.24 -15.67 -4.84
CA SER A 338 -9.09 -15.11 -5.55
C SER A 338 -7.86 -16.04 -5.49
N MET A 339 -7.60 -16.62 -4.31
CA MET A 339 -6.50 -17.58 -4.11
C MET A 339 -6.68 -18.83 -4.95
N VAL A 340 -7.87 -19.43 -4.93
CA VAL A 340 -8.21 -20.63 -5.72
C VAL A 340 -8.01 -20.36 -7.21
N GLN A 341 -8.46 -19.20 -7.69
CA GLN A 341 -8.26 -18.81 -9.09
C GLN A 341 -6.77 -18.72 -9.44
N GLN A 342 -5.91 -18.17 -8.58
CA GLN A 342 -4.47 -18.08 -8.85
C GLN A 342 -3.73 -19.41 -8.71
N ILE A 343 -4.14 -20.29 -7.80
CA ILE A 343 -3.57 -21.64 -7.70
C ILE A 343 -3.93 -22.45 -8.97
N TRP A 344 -5.17 -22.34 -9.45
CA TRP A 344 -5.66 -23.09 -10.61
C TRP A 344 -5.32 -22.48 -11.98
N ALA A 345 -5.09 -21.17 -12.08
CA ALA A 345 -4.65 -20.53 -13.32
C ALA A 345 -3.79 -19.28 -13.04
N PRO A 346 -2.52 -19.47 -12.58
CA PRO A 346 -1.63 -18.39 -12.27
C PRO A 346 -1.32 -17.63 -13.56
N SER A 347 -1.54 -16.33 -13.52
CA SER A 347 -1.23 -15.42 -14.62
C SER A 347 -0.77 -14.10 -14.03
N LYS A 348 0.10 -13.39 -14.75
CA LYS A 348 0.64 -12.09 -14.32
C LYS A 348 -0.48 -11.08 -14.01
N LYS A 349 -1.48 -11.02 -14.89
CA LYS A 349 -2.66 -10.16 -14.71
C LYS A 349 -3.54 -10.62 -13.54
N GLY A 350 -3.80 -11.93 -13.44
CA GLY A 350 -4.57 -12.49 -12.34
C GLY A 350 -3.89 -12.30 -10.99
N PHE A 351 -2.55 -12.27 -10.93
CA PHE A 351 -1.79 -11.94 -9.73
C PHE A 351 -2.03 -10.50 -9.27
N LEU A 352 -2.02 -9.52 -10.19
CA LEU A 352 -2.33 -8.12 -9.86
C LEU A 352 -3.76 -7.94 -9.34
N TYR A 353 -4.75 -8.63 -9.95
CA TYR A 353 -6.11 -8.69 -9.38
C TYR A 353 -6.14 -9.41 -8.04
N GLY A 354 -5.33 -10.46 -7.88
CA GLY A 354 -5.20 -11.19 -6.62
C GLY A 354 -4.72 -10.31 -5.49
N LEU A 355 -3.72 -9.46 -5.73
CA LEU A 355 -3.25 -8.46 -4.77
C LEU A 355 -4.36 -7.49 -4.37
N LEU A 356 -5.13 -6.99 -5.35
CA LEU A 356 -6.25 -6.08 -5.12
C LEU A 356 -7.38 -6.74 -4.31
N ASN A 357 -7.81 -7.94 -4.70
CA ASN A 357 -8.88 -8.65 -4.04
C ASN A 357 -8.47 -9.10 -2.63
N SER A 358 -7.26 -9.61 -2.47
CA SER A 358 -6.71 -10.00 -1.16
C SER A 358 -6.65 -8.79 -0.20
N SER A 359 -6.11 -7.67 -0.65
CA SER A 359 -6.01 -6.47 0.19
C SER A 359 -7.38 -5.87 0.53
N PHE A 360 -8.36 -5.89 -0.38
CA PHE A 360 -9.74 -5.52 -0.05
C PHE A 360 -10.38 -6.44 0.99
N SER A 361 -10.21 -7.76 0.87
CA SER A 361 -10.71 -8.72 1.86
C SER A 361 -10.18 -8.41 3.27
N PHE A 362 -8.88 -8.16 3.40
CA PHE A 362 -8.28 -7.76 4.67
C PHE A 362 -8.79 -6.40 5.15
N TYR A 363 -8.84 -5.39 4.28
CA TYR A 363 -9.35 -4.06 4.65
C TYR A 363 -10.82 -4.08 5.11
N LEU A 364 -11.66 -4.90 4.48
CA LEU A 364 -13.08 -4.96 4.76
C LEU A 364 -13.41 -5.83 5.98
N PHE A 365 -12.69 -6.94 6.21
CA PHE A 365 -13.09 -7.97 7.17
C PHE A 365 -12.07 -8.25 8.28
N SER A 366 -10.87 -7.67 8.25
CA SER A 366 -9.91 -7.87 9.34
C SER A 366 -10.36 -7.22 10.64
N PHE A 367 -9.89 -7.77 11.77
CA PHE A 367 -10.26 -7.32 13.11
C PHE A 367 -9.78 -5.89 13.42
N GLN A 368 -8.58 -5.55 12.95
CA GLN A 368 -7.95 -4.25 13.14
C GLN A 368 -7.59 -3.67 11.78
N VAL A 369 -8.25 -2.56 11.47
CA VAL A 369 -8.06 -1.79 10.25
C VAL A 369 -8.09 -0.33 10.67
N HIS A 370 -7.20 0.47 10.07
CA HIS A 370 -7.20 1.93 10.23
C HIS A 370 -7.58 2.58 8.90
N GLU A 371 -8.06 3.83 8.93
CA GLU A 371 -8.47 4.60 7.75
C GLU A 371 -7.35 4.61 6.68
N LYS A 372 -6.10 4.77 7.13
CA LYS A 372 -4.88 4.80 6.30
C LYS A 372 -4.59 3.47 5.58
N SER A 373 -5.17 2.36 6.03
CA SER A 373 -4.93 1.03 5.45
C SER A 373 -5.53 0.88 4.06
N ILE A 374 -6.38 1.81 3.62
CA ILE A 374 -6.90 1.86 2.24
C ILE A 374 -5.80 2.03 1.19
N LEU A 375 -4.60 2.48 1.59
CA LEU A 375 -3.40 2.48 0.75
C LEU A 375 -3.04 1.08 0.23
N LEU A 376 -3.37 0.02 0.99
CA LEU A 376 -3.03 -1.36 0.63
C LEU A 376 -3.84 -1.84 -0.57
N PRO A 377 -5.19 -1.72 -0.65
CA PRO A 377 -5.94 -1.90 -1.89
C PRO A 377 -5.59 -0.91 -3.00
N LEU A 378 -5.25 0.34 -2.66
CA LEU A 378 -4.97 1.36 -3.66
C LEU A 378 -3.66 1.07 -4.44
N LEU A 379 -2.66 0.46 -3.80
CA LEU A 379 -1.41 0.09 -4.46
C LEU A 379 -1.63 -0.83 -5.69
N PRO A 380 -2.20 -2.04 -5.59
CA PRO A 380 -2.43 -2.89 -6.75
C PRO A 380 -3.43 -2.29 -7.75
N ALA A 381 -4.38 -1.48 -7.31
CA ALA A 381 -5.24 -0.73 -8.23
C ALA A 381 -4.43 0.26 -9.09
N SER A 382 -3.43 0.94 -8.51
CA SER A 382 -2.53 1.83 -9.25
C SER A 382 -1.62 1.07 -10.23
N LEU A 383 -1.16 -0.14 -9.86
CA LEU A 383 -0.42 -1.02 -10.78
C LEU A 383 -1.29 -1.51 -11.95
N LEU A 384 -2.61 -1.56 -11.77
CA LEU A 384 -3.62 -1.91 -12.79
C LEU A 384 -4.21 -0.69 -13.53
N ALA A 385 -3.70 0.53 -13.30
CA ALA A 385 -4.33 1.77 -13.76
C ALA A 385 -4.46 1.88 -15.29
N LEU A 386 -3.55 1.28 -16.06
CA LEU A 386 -3.65 1.24 -17.53
C LEU A 386 -4.76 0.31 -18.02
N GLU A 387 -5.03 -0.78 -17.31
CA GLU A 387 -6.00 -1.81 -17.71
C GLU A 387 -7.42 -1.51 -17.24
N VAL A 388 -7.56 -0.98 -16.02
CA VAL A 388 -8.85 -0.66 -15.40
C VAL A 388 -8.84 0.75 -14.79
N PRO A 389 -8.67 1.79 -15.61
CA PRO A 389 -8.57 3.17 -15.13
C PRO A 389 -9.78 3.65 -14.33
N LEU A 390 -10.98 3.20 -14.71
CA LEU A 390 -12.21 3.58 -14.02
C LEU A 390 -12.20 3.09 -12.57
N ILE A 391 -11.78 1.85 -12.34
CA ILE A 391 -11.68 1.26 -10.99
C ILE A 391 -10.62 2.00 -10.17
N PHE A 392 -9.48 2.31 -10.78
CA PHE A 392 -8.42 3.06 -10.10
C PHE A 392 -8.87 4.47 -9.71
N MET A 393 -9.54 5.21 -10.62
CA MET A 393 -10.10 6.54 -10.31
C MET A 393 -11.15 6.47 -9.22
N TRP A 394 -12.12 5.55 -9.36
CA TRP A 394 -13.17 5.33 -8.37
C TRP A 394 -12.56 5.06 -6.99
N LEU A 395 -11.63 4.10 -6.90
CA LEU A 395 -10.99 3.77 -5.64
C LEU A 395 -10.22 4.96 -5.07
N THR A 396 -9.48 5.71 -5.89
CA THR A 396 -8.71 6.87 -5.41
C THR A 396 -9.64 7.95 -4.85
N GLN A 397 -10.74 8.26 -5.52
CA GLN A 397 -11.71 9.26 -5.05
C GLN A 397 -12.30 8.90 -3.68
N PHE A 398 -12.74 7.65 -3.50
CA PHE A 398 -13.32 7.21 -2.23
C PHE A 398 -12.27 6.91 -1.16
N ALA A 399 -11.04 6.55 -1.54
CA ALA A 399 -9.93 6.49 -0.60
C ALA A 399 -9.62 7.88 -0.02
N MET A 400 -9.56 8.92 -0.86
CA MET A 400 -9.41 10.32 -0.42
C MET A 400 -10.53 10.73 0.53
N LEU A 401 -11.80 10.49 0.15
CA LEU A 401 -12.96 10.80 1.01
C LEU A 401 -12.90 10.03 2.34
N SER A 402 -12.54 8.74 2.33
CA SER A 402 -12.50 7.91 3.54
C SER A 402 -11.46 8.39 4.57
N MET A 403 -10.40 9.05 4.12
CA MET A 403 -9.35 9.61 4.98
C MET A 403 -9.59 11.09 5.30
N PHE A 404 -10.61 11.73 4.71
CA PHE A 404 -10.83 13.17 4.86
C PHE A 404 -11.00 13.60 6.33
N PRO A 405 -11.78 12.92 7.20
CA PRO A 405 -11.86 13.27 8.61
C PRO A 405 -10.52 13.23 9.35
N LEU A 406 -9.64 12.30 9.00
CA LEU A 406 -8.28 12.21 9.57
C LEU A 406 -7.45 13.42 9.13
N LEU A 407 -7.45 13.74 7.84
CA LEU A 407 -6.67 14.85 7.29
C LEU A 407 -7.18 16.23 7.75
N CYS A 408 -8.48 16.35 8.05
CA CYS A 408 -9.04 17.52 8.72
C CYS A 408 -8.48 17.70 10.14
N ARG A 409 -8.39 16.61 10.93
CA ARG A 409 -7.80 16.63 12.29
C ARG A 409 -6.35 17.11 12.27
N ASP A 410 -5.59 16.75 11.24
CA ASP A 410 -4.19 17.17 11.07
C ASP A 410 -4.02 18.53 10.36
N LYS A 411 -5.10 19.27 10.07
CA LYS A 411 -5.08 20.56 9.37
C LYS A 411 -4.44 20.48 7.96
N LEU A 412 -4.67 19.38 7.25
CA LEU A 412 -4.12 19.09 5.92
C LEU A 412 -5.08 19.39 4.76
N VAL A 413 -6.21 20.07 5.01
CA VAL A 413 -7.24 20.36 3.99
C VAL A 413 -6.67 21.06 2.74
N PRO A 414 -5.79 22.08 2.83
CA PRO A 414 -5.24 22.71 1.63
C PRO A 414 -4.41 21.75 0.76
N ALA A 415 -3.58 20.92 1.39
CA ALA A 415 -2.80 19.88 0.70
C ALA A 415 -3.71 18.83 0.06
N TYR A 416 -4.77 18.43 0.78
CA TYR A 416 -5.79 17.49 0.30
C TYR A 416 -6.44 17.98 -1.01
N VAL A 417 -6.98 19.20 -1.00
CA VAL A 417 -7.67 19.78 -2.17
C VAL A 417 -6.70 19.94 -3.34
N SER A 418 -5.49 20.43 -3.08
CA SER A 418 -4.47 20.66 -4.11
C SER A 418 -4.04 19.36 -4.80
N LEU A 419 -3.75 18.32 -4.02
CA LEU A 419 -3.36 17.01 -4.54
C LEU A 419 -4.50 16.29 -5.24
N PHE A 420 -5.74 16.42 -4.74
CA PHE A 420 -6.90 15.84 -5.39
C PHE A 420 -7.17 16.50 -6.74
N ALA A 421 -7.10 17.84 -6.82
CA ALA A 421 -7.20 18.58 -8.07
C ALA A 421 -6.09 18.17 -9.06
N LEU A 422 -4.83 18.10 -8.59
CA LEU A 422 -3.71 17.65 -9.42
C LEU A 422 -3.92 16.23 -9.95
N PHE A 423 -4.39 15.30 -9.10
CA PHE A 423 -4.71 13.95 -9.51
C PHE A 423 -5.77 13.94 -10.62
N ILE A 424 -6.88 14.68 -10.48
CA ILE A 424 -7.93 14.74 -11.49
C ILE A 424 -7.41 15.34 -12.81
N LEU A 425 -6.56 16.37 -12.75
CA LEU A 425 -5.95 16.98 -13.94
C LEU A 425 -5.05 15.99 -14.69
N ILE A 426 -4.14 15.31 -13.99
CA ILE A 426 -3.22 14.36 -14.62
C ILE A 426 -3.99 13.11 -15.10
N PHE A 427 -4.97 12.64 -14.32
CA PHE A 427 -5.79 11.49 -14.70
C PHE A 427 -6.51 11.73 -16.03
N ASN A 428 -7.01 12.94 -16.26
CA ASN A 428 -7.73 13.35 -17.47
C ASN A 428 -6.84 13.96 -18.57
N ALA A 429 -5.51 13.95 -18.42
CA ALA A 429 -4.60 14.58 -19.35
C ALA A 429 -4.77 14.08 -20.81
N PRO A 430 -4.69 14.97 -21.81
CA PRO A 430 -4.80 14.60 -23.22
C PRO A 430 -3.60 13.74 -23.66
N GLY A 431 -3.82 12.80 -24.59
CA GLY A 431 -2.76 11.94 -25.14
C GLY A 431 -2.78 10.47 -24.68
N ARG A 432 -3.77 10.07 -23.88
CA ARG A 432 -4.05 8.66 -23.56
C ARG A 432 -4.77 7.98 -24.72
N ARG A 433 -4.37 6.75 -25.08
CA ARG A 433 -5.22 5.87 -25.88
C ARG A 433 -6.45 5.48 -25.05
N ARG A 434 -7.54 6.24 -25.20
CA ARG A 434 -8.83 5.83 -24.66
C ARG A 434 -9.23 4.53 -25.38
N PRO A 435 -9.58 3.45 -24.66
CA PRO A 435 -10.20 2.31 -25.33
C PRO A 435 -11.40 2.83 -26.12
N LYS A 436 -11.63 2.31 -27.34
CA LYS A 436 -12.80 2.65 -28.15
C LYS A 436 -14.04 2.56 -27.25
N ARG A 437 -14.62 3.73 -26.97
CA ARG A 437 -15.80 3.88 -26.14
C ARG A 437 -16.95 3.30 -26.96
N ASN A 438 -17.41 2.10 -26.63
CA ASN A 438 -18.81 1.81 -26.91
C ASN A 438 -19.59 2.76 -26.00
N GLU A 439 -20.33 3.68 -26.60
CA GLU A 439 -21.01 4.81 -25.96
C GLU A 439 -22.24 4.41 -25.14
N ASP A 440 -22.21 3.25 -24.49
CA ASP A 440 -23.21 2.92 -23.49
C ASP A 440 -22.75 3.52 -22.16
N PHE A 441 -23.51 4.49 -21.64
CA PHE A 441 -23.44 4.90 -20.24
C PHE A 441 -23.77 3.66 -19.38
N SER A 442 -22.75 2.87 -19.07
CA SER A 442 -22.88 1.71 -18.18
C SER A 442 -23.36 2.19 -16.82
N ALA A 443 -24.19 1.37 -16.15
CA ALA A 443 -24.62 1.61 -14.76
C ALA A 443 -23.44 1.95 -13.82
N THR A 444 -22.25 1.41 -14.08
CA THR A 444 -21.01 1.73 -13.35
C THR A 444 -20.59 3.20 -13.45
N SER A 445 -20.80 3.83 -14.60
CA SER A 445 -20.48 5.26 -14.81
C SER A 445 -21.50 6.15 -14.11
N ILE A 446 -22.78 5.78 -14.12
CA ILE A 446 -23.84 6.50 -13.39
C ILE A 446 -23.58 6.45 -11.88
N LEU A 447 -23.27 5.26 -11.35
CA LEU A 447 -22.95 5.08 -9.93
C LEU A 447 -21.74 5.91 -9.51
N LEU A 448 -20.71 5.98 -10.35
CA LEU A 448 -19.53 6.80 -10.08
C LEU A 448 -19.84 8.30 -10.08
N VAL A 449 -20.62 8.79 -11.04
CA VAL A 449 -21.01 10.22 -11.09
C VAL A 449 -21.87 10.58 -9.87
N PHE A 450 -22.87 9.75 -9.56
CA PHE A 450 -23.70 9.92 -8.38
C PHE A 450 -22.88 9.90 -7.09
N GLY A 451 -21.99 8.92 -6.94
CA GLY A 451 -21.09 8.81 -5.80
C GLY A 451 -20.13 10.01 -5.68
N SER A 452 -19.64 10.54 -6.81
CA SER A 452 -18.82 11.75 -6.84
C SER A 452 -19.59 12.99 -6.38
N LEU A 453 -20.86 13.12 -6.79
CA LEU A 453 -21.74 14.19 -6.33
C LEU A 453 -21.99 14.08 -4.82
N CYS A 454 -22.30 12.89 -4.30
CA CYS A 454 -22.45 12.66 -2.86
C CYS A 454 -21.17 13.01 -2.09
N SER A 455 -20.01 12.58 -2.61
CA SER A 455 -18.71 12.93 -2.04
C SER A 455 -18.52 14.45 -1.96
N PHE A 456 -18.78 15.18 -3.05
CA PHE A 456 -18.67 16.63 -3.08
C PHE A 456 -19.57 17.33 -2.05
N ILE A 457 -20.85 16.91 -1.97
CA ILE A 457 -21.79 17.43 -0.97
C ILE A 457 -21.29 17.17 0.45
N LEU A 458 -20.78 15.97 0.74
CA LEU A 458 -20.24 15.63 2.06
C LEU A 458 -19.02 16.45 2.44
N HIS A 459 -18.14 16.79 1.50
CA HIS A 459 -17.02 17.71 1.79
C HIS A 459 -17.52 19.10 2.19
N ILE A 460 -18.53 19.64 1.49
CA ILE A 460 -19.11 20.95 1.84
C ILE A 460 -19.76 20.89 3.23
N VAL A 461 -20.55 19.87 3.48
CA VAL A 461 -21.24 19.67 4.77
C VAL A 461 -20.22 19.55 5.90
N TYR A 462 -19.17 18.73 5.75
CA TYR A 462 -18.16 18.51 6.78
C TYR A 462 -17.37 19.78 7.12
N LEU A 463 -17.16 20.68 6.14
CA LEU A 463 -16.38 21.91 6.33
C LEU A 463 -17.22 23.10 6.82
N THR A 464 -18.52 23.14 6.51
CA THR A 464 -19.36 24.31 6.79
C THR A 464 -20.36 24.11 7.92
N LEU A 465 -20.77 22.87 8.19
CA LEU A 465 -21.77 22.56 9.21
C LEU A 465 -21.12 21.90 10.44
N SER A 466 -21.76 22.07 11.60
CA SER A 466 -21.44 21.31 12.81
C SER A 466 -22.36 20.09 12.93
N PRO A 467 -21.85 18.92 13.35
CA PRO A 467 -22.70 17.76 13.59
C PRO A 467 -23.69 18.05 14.74
N PRO A 468 -24.91 17.49 14.71
CA PRO A 468 -25.89 17.68 15.78
C PRO A 468 -25.33 17.20 17.13
N HIS A 469 -25.56 17.93 18.22
CA HIS A 469 -25.04 17.58 19.56
C HIS A 469 -25.40 16.16 20.02
N LYS A 470 -26.57 15.65 19.62
CA LYS A 470 -27.02 14.27 19.92
C LYS A 470 -26.17 13.21 19.20
N TYR A 471 -25.59 13.54 18.05
CA TYR A 471 -24.83 12.63 17.19
C TYR A 471 -23.53 13.31 16.71
N PRO A 472 -22.53 13.46 17.60
CA PRO A 472 -21.31 14.23 17.30
C PRO A 472 -20.47 13.63 16.17
N PHE A 473 -20.62 12.34 15.88
CA PHE A 473 -19.87 11.62 14.85
C PHE A 473 -20.72 11.24 13.62
N LEU A 474 -21.83 11.96 13.40
CA LEU A 474 -22.76 11.65 12.32
C LEU A 474 -22.10 11.76 10.95
N PHE A 475 -21.25 12.77 10.73
CA PHE A 475 -20.64 13.00 9.44
C PHE A 475 -19.62 11.91 9.09
N GLU A 476 -18.79 11.52 10.05
CA GLU A 476 -17.87 10.39 9.94
C GLU A 476 -18.63 9.10 9.63
N ALA A 477 -19.76 8.87 10.31
CA ALA A 477 -20.58 7.69 10.07
C ALA A 477 -21.18 7.66 8.65
N VAL A 478 -21.63 8.80 8.11
CA VAL A 478 -22.16 8.88 6.74
C VAL A 478 -21.06 8.67 5.71
N ILE A 479 -19.88 9.30 5.89
CA ILE A 479 -18.70 9.09 5.03
C ILE A 479 -18.30 7.62 5.03
N MET A 480 -18.22 7.01 6.21
CA MET A 480 -17.91 5.59 6.40
C MET A 480 -18.88 4.69 5.64
N CYS A 481 -20.20 4.87 5.84
CA CYS A 481 -21.23 4.08 5.16
C CYS A 481 -21.16 4.21 3.63
N LEU A 482 -20.99 5.44 3.14
CA LEU A 482 -20.84 5.69 1.71
C LEU A 482 -19.60 4.97 1.17
N CYS A 483 -18.42 5.20 1.74
CA CYS A 483 -17.16 4.60 1.27
C CYS A 483 -17.21 3.06 1.33
N PHE A 484 -17.75 2.48 2.41
CA PHE A 484 -17.90 1.04 2.55
C PHE A 484 -18.74 0.44 1.42
N SER A 485 -19.86 1.07 1.06
CA SER A 485 -20.71 0.60 -0.05
C SER A 485 -19.95 0.54 -1.38
N GLN A 486 -19.10 1.54 -1.64
CA GLN A 486 -18.30 1.61 -2.86
C GLN A 486 -17.17 0.57 -2.85
N PHE A 487 -16.49 0.38 -1.71
CA PHE A 487 -15.42 -0.60 -1.60
C PHE A 487 -15.93 -2.03 -1.75
N ILE A 488 -17.13 -2.36 -1.25
CA ILE A 488 -17.77 -3.65 -1.48
C ILE A 488 -18.09 -3.86 -2.96
N LEU A 489 -18.68 -2.86 -3.61
CA LEU A 489 -18.99 -2.93 -5.04
C LEU A 489 -17.73 -3.13 -5.89
N LEU A 490 -16.67 -2.38 -5.60
CA LEU A 490 -15.38 -2.53 -6.27
C LEU A 490 -14.81 -3.94 -6.06
N THR A 491 -14.84 -4.45 -4.83
CA THR A 491 -14.36 -5.80 -4.48
C THR A 491 -15.10 -6.88 -5.27
N PHE A 492 -16.41 -6.74 -5.43
CA PHE A 492 -17.21 -7.66 -6.24
C PHE A 492 -16.82 -7.60 -7.72
N ILE A 493 -16.73 -6.39 -8.30
CA ILE A 493 -16.34 -6.18 -9.70
C ILE A 493 -14.95 -6.74 -9.99
N THR A 494 -13.98 -6.52 -9.09
CA THR A 494 -12.59 -6.97 -9.28
C THR A 494 -12.45 -8.47 -9.12
N ASN A 495 -13.25 -9.11 -8.24
CA ASN A 495 -13.33 -10.57 -8.17
C ASN A 495 -13.93 -11.15 -9.47
N LEU A 496 -15.04 -10.62 -9.95
CA LEU A 496 -15.63 -11.06 -11.23
C LEU A 496 -14.63 -10.91 -12.38
N LYS A 497 -13.96 -9.76 -12.51
CA LYS A 497 -12.94 -9.52 -13.54
C LYS A 497 -11.79 -10.53 -13.46
N GLN A 498 -11.33 -10.87 -12.25
CA GLN A 498 -10.27 -11.88 -12.07
C GLN A 498 -10.73 -13.26 -12.59
N TRP A 499 -11.95 -13.69 -12.25
CA TRP A 499 -12.49 -14.98 -12.68
C TRP A 499 -12.79 -15.02 -14.18
N MET A 500 -13.16 -13.90 -14.80
CA MET A 500 -13.35 -13.79 -16.24
C MET A 500 -12.05 -13.97 -17.05
N LEU A 501 -10.87 -13.82 -16.44
CA LEU A 501 -9.59 -14.15 -17.08
C LEU A 501 -9.48 -15.64 -17.44
N LYS A 502 -10.28 -16.51 -16.79
CA LYS A 502 -10.28 -17.96 -16.98
C LYS A 502 -10.94 -18.39 -18.29
N LYS A 503 -11.61 -17.51 -19.07
CA LYS A 503 -12.25 -17.93 -20.33
C LYS A 503 -11.19 -18.56 -21.27
N PRO A 504 -11.24 -19.88 -21.55
CA PRO A 504 -10.29 -20.51 -22.46
C PRO A 504 -10.49 -19.95 -23.87
N ALA A 505 -9.40 -19.79 -24.61
CA ALA A 505 -9.42 -19.28 -26.00
C ALA A 505 -10.44 -20.04 -26.89
N LYS A 506 -10.70 -21.32 -26.62
CA LYS A 506 -11.72 -22.14 -27.30
C LYS A 506 -13.16 -21.62 -27.16
N LEU A 507 -13.55 -20.97 -26.07
CA LEU A 507 -14.91 -20.43 -25.94
C LEU A 507 -15.11 -19.16 -26.78
N LYS A 508 -14.04 -18.37 -27.00
CA LYS A 508 -14.08 -17.22 -27.91
C LYS A 508 -14.19 -17.65 -29.38
N GLU A 509 -13.65 -18.80 -29.75
CA GLU A 509 -13.84 -19.40 -31.08
C GLU A 509 -15.26 -19.94 -31.27
N ILE A 510 -15.87 -20.52 -30.23
CA ILE A 510 -17.26 -20.99 -30.29
C ILE A 510 -18.23 -19.81 -30.35
N GLU A 511 -18.04 -18.76 -29.55
CA GLU A 511 -18.85 -17.52 -29.63
C GLU A 511 -18.66 -16.80 -30.99
N LYS A 512 -17.47 -16.84 -31.61
CA LYS A 512 -17.24 -16.31 -32.98
C LYS A 512 -17.77 -17.18 -34.12
N LYS A 513 -18.12 -18.44 -33.85
CA LYS A 513 -18.75 -19.35 -34.83
C LYS A 513 -20.27 -19.39 -34.70
N LEU A 514 -20.82 -18.76 -33.66
CA LEU A 514 -22.26 -18.65 -33.38
C LEU A 514 -22.83 -17.25 -33.67
N ILE A 515 -21.97 -16.30 -34.07
CA ILE A 515 -22.30 -15.02 -34.70
C ILE A 515 -21.76 -15.11 -36.12
#